data_AF-A0A2E7VLZ6-F1
#
_entry.id   AF-A0A2E7VLZ6-F1
#
_cell.length_a   1.000
_cell.length_b   1.000
_cell.length_c   1.000
_cell.angle_alpha   90.00
_cell.angle_beta   90.00
_cell.angle_gamma   90.00
#
_symmetry.space_group_name_H-M   'P 1'
#
loop_
_entity.id
_entity.type
_entity.pdbx_description
1 polymer ?
#
loop_
_entity_poly.entity_id
_entity_poly.type
_entity_poly.pdbx_seq_one_letter_code
_entity_poly.pdbx_strand_id
1 'polypeptide(L)'
;GQDIGLVIQFERFTLFDAVDWFSNTGDMYFCYSIYNQSDVCLHGNGAFTVTVGESTFIGVNASINLDEGLRHHWIELSVYDQDPLVDDNIDIHPDEGVLRYAVVYDSFDQEQNLSFVANGSGDGDAGSLEFSLAPLDYLGLTRIDYAWTFGGAYQSIQIDTTYADYLMYRNMNHAIDWTYASTNADIIPQYAAFSTPDDPTIKATAEQLRSNAIAQGYTSDLDILRFVYAFVGQIQYAYDIDTTNFSEYPKYPLEMLYDRSGDCEDSSALYISLVESLGYDAGLMLGSVKADEDDEWGGHAWPVVAVENHSGWSIGGMGDKNNLTYYFVESTAYGDDWSDIGVNPWYEIKDEAFFDVEE
;
A
#
# COMPACT_ATOMS: atom_id res chain seq x y z
N GLY A 1 23.99 -13.32 0.00
CA GLY A 1 23.25 -13.77 1.19
C GLY A 1 22.07 -14.56 0.72
N GLN A 2 21.38 -15.24 1.61
CA GLN A 2 19.99 -15.59 1.34
C GLN A 2 19.20 -14.32 1.68
N ASP A 3 18.51 -13.76 0.70
CA ASP A 3 17.50 -12.72 0.92
C ASP A 3 16.22 -13.47 1.32
N ILE A 4 15.82 -13.30 2.58
CA ILE A 4 14.79 -14.10 3.24
C ILE A 4 13.66 -13.14 3.58
N GLY A 5 12.48 -13.44 3.07
CA GLY A 5 11.27 -12.76 3.48
C GLY A 5 10.40 -13.61 4.37
N LEU A 6 9.30 -13.01 4.77
CA LEU A 6 8.25 -13.60 5.57
C LEU A 6 6.89 -13.29 4.97
N VAL A 7 6.01 -14.28 4.93
CA VAL A 7 4.58 -14.06 4.76
C VAL A 7 3.90 -14.22 6.11
N ILE A 8 3.22 -13.17 6.58
CA ILE A 8 2.28 -13.25 7.70
C ILE A 8 0.91 -13.50 7.10
N GLN A 9 0.26 -14.60 7.49
CA GLN A 9 -1.08 -14.96 7.02
C GLN A 9 -2.06 -14.83 8.18
N PHE A 10 -2.99 -13.89 8.07
CA PHE A 10 -4.09 -13.73 9.02
C PHE A 10 -5.24 -14.64 8.58
N GLU A 11 -5.41 -15.76 9.27
CA GLU A 11 -6.26 -16.85 8.80
C GLU A 11 -7.69 -16.67 9.29
N ARG A 12 -7.88 -16.59 10.61
CA ARG A 12 -9.19 -16.54 11.24
C ARG A 12 -9.19 -15.61 12.43
N PHE A 13 -10.32 -14.95 12.65
CA PHE A 13 -10.54 -14.13 13.83
C PHE A 13 -11.87 -14.46 14.49
N THR A 14 -11.87 -14.47 15.83
CA THR A 14 -13.09 -14.59 16.63
C THR A 14 -13.14 -13.44 17.61
N LEU A 15 -14.15 -12.59 17.50
CA LEU A 15 -14.44 -11.54 18.47
C LEU A 15 -15.22 -12.15 19.64
N PHE A 16 -14.82 -11.88 20.88
CA PHE A 16 -15.44 -12.48 22.08
C PHE A 16 -16.53 -11.62 22.68
N ASP A 17 -16.36 -10.30 22.63
CA ASP A 17 -17.26 -9.33 23.25
C ASP A 17 -17.73 -8.29 22.23
N ALA A 18 -18.89 -7.69 22.48
CA ALA A 18 -19.41 -6.64 21.60
C ALA A 18 -18.65 -5.34 21.85
N VAL A 19 -18.06 -4.82 20.78
CA VAL A 19 -17.28 -3.57 20.74
C VAL A 19 -18.18 -2.38 20.43
N ASP A 20 -19.10 -2.59 19.48
CA ASP A 20 -20.09 -1.60 19.05
C ASP A 20 -21.34 -1.50 19.95
N TRP A 21 -21.80 -0.28 20.20
CA TRP A 21 -23.06 -0.05 20.92
C TRP A 21 -24.28 -0.56 20.13
N PHE A 22 -24.98 -1.52 20.73
CA PHE A 22 -26.18 -2.16 20.17
C PHE A 22 -25.94 -3.01 18.91
N SER A 23 -24.68 -3.31 18.58
CA SER A 23 -24.33 -4.30 17.56
C SER A 23 -23.79 -5.59 18.20
N ASN A 24 -23.84 -6.67 17.43
CA ASN A 24 -23.14 -7.92 17.73
C ASN A 24 -22.09 -8.23 16.65
N THR A 25 -21.76 -7.23 15.85
CA THR A 25 -20.68 -7.25 14.87
C THR A 25 -19.67 -6.15 15.23
N GLY A 26 -18.46 -6.29 14.72
CA GLY A 26 -17.47 -5.20 14.65
C GLY A 26 -16.73 -5.29 13.32
N ASP A 27 -16.12 -4.19 12.90
CA ASP A 27 -15.43 -4.04 11.62
C ASP A 27 -13.91 -4.05 11.85
N MET A 28 -13.29 -5.23 11.72
CA MET A 28 -11.90 -5.44 12.13
C MET A 28 -10.89 -5.06 11.06
N TYR A 29 -9.76 -4.48 11.44
CA TYR A 29 -8.54 -4.49 10.62
C TYR A 29 -7.34 -5.02 11.42
N PHE A 30 -6.36 -5.55 10.68
CA PHE A 30 -5.26 -6.32 11.25
C PHE A 30 -3.95 -5.64 10.94
N CYS A 31 -3.12 -5.41 11.95
CA CYS A 31 -1.83 -4.78 11.74
C CYS A 31 -0.69 -5.64 12.25
N TYR A 32 0.49 -5.37 11.70
CA TYR A 32 1.74 -5.89 12.21
C TYR A 32 2.78 -4.77 12.30
N SER A 33 3.74 -4.91 13.20
CA SER A 33 4.96 -4.11 13.20
C SER A 33 6.17 -5.01 13.41
N ILE A 34 7.32 -4.55 12.92
CA ILE A 34 8.59 -5.23 13.09
C ILE A 34 9.53 -4.32 13.89
N TYR A 35 10.27 -4.89 14.83
CA TYR A 35 11.24 -4.17 15.66
C TYR A 35 10.68 -2.94 16.40
N ASN A 36 9.38 -2.95 16.74
CA ASN A 36 8.70 -1.84 17.43
C ASN A 36 8.68 -0.54 16.59
N GLN A 37 8.57 -0.68 15.27
CA GLN A 37 8.28 0.40 14.31
C GLN A 37 6.77 0.67 14.24
N SER A 38 6.32 1.51 13.30
CA SER A 38 4.89 1.80 13.10
C SER A 38 4.14 0.54 12.66
N ASP A 39 2.83 0.55 12.88
CA ASP A 39 1.97 -0.53 12.45
C ASP A 39 1.65 -0.41 10.96
N VAL A 40 1.85 -1.50 10.22
CA VAL A 40 1.37 -1.68 8.86
C VAL A 40 0.03 -2.39 8.93
N CYS A 41 -1.05 -1.69 8.58
CA CYS A 41 -2.42 -2.14 8.75
C CYS A 41 -3.04 -2.63 7.44
N LEU A 42 -3.51 -3.87 7.46
CA LEU A 42 -4.18 -4.56 6.37
C LEU A 42 -5.69 -4.33 6.46
N HIS A 43 -6.17 -3.39 5.64
CA HIS A 43 -7.60 -3.11 5.52
C HIS A 43 -8.26 -3.94 4.41
N GLY A 44 -7.50 -4.59 3.52
CA GLY A 44 -8.08 -5.25 2.34
C GLY A 44 -8.86 -4.25 1.48
N ASN A 45 -10.15 -4.52 1.22
CA ASN A 45 -11.06 -3.60 0.52
C ASN A 45 -11.90 -2.74 1.48
N GLY A 46 -11.50 -2.68 2.76
CA GLY A 46 -12.28 -2.16 3.88
C GLY A 46 -12.32 -3.17 5.03
N ALA A 47 -12.60 -2.69 6.24
CA ALA A 47 -12.59 -3.53 7.43
C ALA A 47 -13.47 -4.78 7.33
N PHE A 48 -13.05 -5.82 8.03
CA PHE A 48 -13.67 -7.14 8.05
C PHE A 48 -14.79 -7.18 9.07
N THR A 49 -16.05 -7.16 8.62
CA THR A 49 -17.18 -7.36 9.53
C THR A 49 -17.16 -8.77 10.12
N VAL A 50 -16.97 -8.88 11.43
CA VAL A 50 -16.99 -10.12 12.20
C VAL A 50 -18.17 -10.14 13.16
N THR A 51 -18.72 -11.31 13.46
CA THR A 51 -19.82 -11.48 14.44
C THR A 51 -19.29 -12.03 15.75
N VAL A 52 -19.73 -11.45 16.87
CA VAL A 52 -19.35 -11.88 18.23
C VAL A 52 -19.64 -13.38 18.43
N GLY A 53 -18.63 -14.13 18.86
CA GLY A 53 -18.66 -15.57 19.10
C GLY A 53 -18.53 -16.42 17.83
N GLU A 54 -18.47 -15.83 16.64
CA GLU A 54 -18.29 -16.55 15.38
C GLU A 54 -16.86 -16.41 14.86
N SER A 55 -16.25 -17.56 14.55
CA SER A 55 -14.94 -17.60 13.90
C SER A 55 -15.10 -17.25 12.42
N THR A 56 -14.53 -16.13 12.00
CA THR A 56 -14.59 -15.59 10.65
C THR A 56 -13.26 -15.83 9.93
N PHE A 57 -13.31 -16.19 8.64
CA PHE A 57 -12.10 -16.28 7.82
C PHE A 57 -11.75 -14.87 7.32
N ILE A 58 -10.51 -14.44 7.54
CA ILE A 58 -10.03 -13.12 7.13
C ILE A 58 -9.28 -13.26 5.80
N GLY A 59 -8.23 -14.10 5.79
CA GLY A 59 -7.51 -14.45 4.57
C GLY A 59 -6.68 -13.32 3.95
N VAL A 60 -6.22 -12.37 4.77
CA VAL A 60 -5.26 -11.33 4.34
C VAL A 60 -3.84 -11.72 4.69
N ASN A 61 -2.91 -11.30 3.83
CA ASN A 61 -1.52 -11.65 3.96
C ASN A 61 -0.66 -10.39 3.87
N ALA A 62 0.40 -10.31 4.67
CA ALA A 62 1.50 -9.37 4.48
C ALA A 62 2.73 -10.12 3.98
N SER A 63 3.44 -9.54 3.02
CA SER A 63 4.76 -10.03 2.57
C SER A 63 5.81 -9.01 2.98
N ILE A 64 6.90 -9.49 3.56
CA ILE A 64 7.90 -8.64 4.18
C ILE A 64 9.29 -9.11 3.76
N ASN A 65 10.12 -8.17 3.34
CA ASN A 65 11.54 -8.37 3.17
C ASN A 65 12.25 -8.19 4.53
N LEU A 66 12.92 -9.22 5.04
CA LEU A 66 13.55 -9.16 6.37
C LEU A 66 15.01 -8.70 6.27
N ASP A 67 15.45 -7.91 7.25
CA ASP A 67 16.86 -7.50 7.39
C ASP A 67 17.80 -8.70 7.53
N GLU A 68 18.63 -8.96 6.52
CA GLU A 68 19.53 -10.12 6.47
C GLU A 68 20.70 -10.00 7.46
N GLY A 69 20.91 -8.82 8.06
CA GLY A 69 21.83 -8.60 9.17
C GLY A 69 21.35 -9.21 10.49
N LEU A 70 20.06 -9.56 10.58
CA LEU A 70 19.42 -10.12 11.76
C LEU A 70 18.97 -11.55 11.52
N ARG A 71 19.15 -12.40 12.55
CA ARG A 71 18.65 -13.78 12.54
C ARG A 71 17.26 -13.89 13.18
N HIS A 72 17.02 -13.10 14.21
CA HIS A 72 15.77 -13.14 14.98
C HIS A 72 15.00 -11.88 14.69
N HIS A 73 13.77 -12.03 14.22
CA HIS A 73 12.89 -10.94 13.81
C HIS A 73 11.75 -10.86 14.80
N TRP A 74 11.60 -9.71 15.47
CA TRP A 74 10.52 -9.47 16.42
C TRP A 74 9.33 -8.90 15.68
N ILE A 75 8.22 -9.62 15.69
CA ILE A 75 6.98 -9.27 14.99
C ILE A 75 5.91 -9.11 16.05
N GLU A 76 5.23 -7.98 16.04
CA GLU A 76 4.11 -7.68 16.91
C GLU A 76 2.84 -7.56 16.06
N LEU A 77 1.74 -8.12 16.56
CA LEU A 77 0.44 -8.10 15.91
C LEU A 77 -0.56 -7.35 16.78
N SER A 78 -1.45 -6.61 16.12
CA SER A 78 -2.55 -5.87 16.73
C SER A 78 -3.82 -6.00 15.87
N VAL A 79 -4.97 -5.87 16.52
CA VAL A 79 -6.29 -5.90 15.88
C VAL A 79 -7.10 -4.73 16.42
N TYR A 80 -7.83 -4.09 15.53
CA TYR A 80 -8.62 -2.90 15.82
C TYR A 80 -10.02 -3.06 15.26
N ASP A 81 -11.00 -2.51 15.96
CA ASP A 81 -12.34 -2.24 15.45
C ASP A 81 -12.37 -0.85 14.84
N GLN A 82 -12.75 -0.75 13.57
CA GLN A 82 -12.83 0.50 12.84
C GLN A 82 -14.11 1.23 13.23
N ASP A 83 -13.96 2.40 13.83
CA ASP A 83 -15.07 3.16 14.36
C ASP A 83 -15.09 4.59 13.78
N PRO A 84 -16.25 5.24 13.56
CA PRO A 84 -16.29 6.56 12.93
C PRO A 84 -15.58 7.70 13.68
N LEU A 85 -15.22 7.49 14.96
CA LEU A 85 -14.63 8.52 15.82
C LEU A 85 -13.27 8.09 16.40
N VAL A 86 -13.19 6.89 16.98
CA VAL A 86 -11.97 6.36 17.59
C VAL A 86 -11.99 4.84 17.46
N ASP A 87 -11.00 4.28 16.78
CA ASP A 87 -10.88 2.84 16.66
C ASP A 87 -10.60 2.18 18.02
N ASP A 88 -11.33 1.12 18.34
CA ASP A 88 -11.15 0.35 19.57
C ASP A 88 -10.06 -0.72 19.39
N ASN A 89 -9.16 -0.82 20.37
CA ASN A 89 -8.13 -1.86 20.34
C ASN A 89 -8.73 -3.18 20.83
N ILE A 90 -8.51 -4.25 20.08
CA ILE A 90 -8.94 -5.58 20.49
C ILE A 90 -7.78 -6.32 21.14
N ASP A 91 -8.01 -6.77 22.37
CA ASP A 91 -7.08 -7.60 23.11
C ASP A 91 -6.96 -8.98 22.45
N ILE A 92 -5.73 -9.33 22.07
CA ILE A 92 -5.36 -10.65 21.57
C ILE A 92 -4.26 -11.32 22.42
N HIS A 93 -3.94 -10.80 23.59
CA HIS A 93 -2.84 -11.25 24.44
C HIS A 93 -3.32 -11.98 25.71
N PRO A 94 -2.67 -13.08 26.11
CA PRO A 94 -3.14 -13.87 27.27
C PRO A 94 -2.88 -13.23 28.65
N ASP A 95 -2.00 -12.23 28.74
CA ASP A 95 -1.68 -11.52 30.00
C ASP A 95 -2.46 -10.21 30.11
N GLU A 96 -3.04 -9.98 31.29
CA GLU A 96 -3.87 -8.80 31.63
C GLU A 96 -3.14 -7.47 31.39
N GLY A 97 -3.81 -6.54 30.72
CA GLY A 97 -3.34 -5.18 30.45
C GLY A 97 -2.34 -5.06 29.30
N VAL A 98 -2.16 -6.11 28.51
CA VAL A 98 -1.36 -6.12 27.27
C VAL A 98 -2.31 -6.43 26.13
N LEU A 99 -2.30 -5.66 25.04
CA LEU A 99 -3.25 -5.83 23.93
C LEU A 99 -2.67 -6.59 22.74
N ARG A 100 -1.34 -6.50 22.56
CA ARG A 100 -0.63 -6.93 21.36
C ARG A 100 0.03 -8.29 21.55
N TYR A 101 0.09 -9.08 20.49
CA TYR A 101 0.74 -10.40 20.51
C TYR A 101 2.09 -10.36 19.79
N ALA A 102 3.16 -10.74 20.46
CA ALA A 102 4.50 -10.73 19.89
C ALA A 102 5.07 -12.14 19.66
N VAL A 103 5.78 -12.30 18.55
CA VAL A 103 6.43 -13.54 18.13
C VAL A 103 7.83 -13.25 17.61
N VAL A 104 8.75 -14.18 17.84
CA VAL A 104 10.11 -14.13 17.28
C VAL A 104 10.22 -15.16 16.16
N TYR A 105 10.50 -14.67 14.95
CA TYR A 105 10.81 -15.51 13.79
C TYR A 105 12.32 -15.70 13.67
N ASP A 106 12.79 -16.95 13.54
CA ASP A 106 14.21 -17.29 13.32
C ASP A 106 14.44 -17.55 11.83
N SER A 107 15.03 -16.59 11.12
CA SER A 107 15.29 -16.68 9.68
C SER A 107 16.35 -17.71 9.30
N PHE A 108 17.05 -18.32 10.28
CA PHE A 108 17.98 -19.41 10.00
C PHE A 108 17.27 -20.73 9.64
N ASP A 109 16.04 -20.95 10.13
CA ASP A 109 15.28 -22.18 9.88
C ASP A 109 14.21 -21.98 8.81
N GLN A 110 14.66 -22.01 7.55
CA GLN A 110 13.90 -21.56 6.36
C GLN A 110 12.77 -22.49 5.91
N GLU A 111 12.50 -23.59 6.61
CA GLU A 111 11.41 -24.52 6.26
C GLU A 111 10.27 -24.53 7.30
N GLN A 112 10.29 -23.61 8.28
CA GLN A 112 9.27 -23.59 9.31
C GLN A 112 8.08 -22.70 8.93
N ASN A 113 7.02 -23.35 8.44
CA ASN A 113 5.68 -22.79 8.60
C ASN A 113 5.32 -22.87 10.09
N LEU A 114 5.13 -21.71 10.72
CA LEU A 114 4.74 -21.60 12.11
C LEU A 114 3.27 -21.18 12.18
N SER A 115 2.50 -21.79 13.08
CA SER A 115 1.09 -21.43 13.31
C SER A 115 0.89 -21.05 14.77
N PHE A 116 0.10 -20.01 15.00
CA PHE A 116 -0.10 -19.40 16.30
C PHE A 116 -1.59 -19.13 16.55
N VAL A 117 -1.92 -19.05 17.84
CA VAL A 117 -3.22 -18.57 18.30
C VAL A 117 -2.94 -17.49 19.36
N ALA A 118 -3.18 -16.25 18.99
CA ALA A 118 -3.22 -15.12 19.91
C ALA A 118 -4.63 -15.06 20.52
N ASN A 119 -4.74 -14.99 21.84
CA ASN A 119 -6.02 -15.07 22.54
C ASN A 119 -6.03 -14.11 23.73
N GLY A 120 -6.90 -13.10 23.65
CA GLY A 120 -7.07 -12.06 24.66
C GLY A 120 -8.26 -12.27 25.60
N SER A 121 -8.74 -13.50 25.80
CA SER A 121 -9.93 -13.75 26.65
C SER A 121 -9.79 -13.40 28.14
N GLY A 122 -8.69 -12.74 28.54
CA GLY A 122 -8.37 -12.36 29.91
C GLY A 122 -9.06 -11.08 30.38
N ASP A 123 -9.24 -10.10 29.49
CA ASP A 123 -9.67 -8.74 29.84
C ASP A 123 -10.09 -7.89 28.63
N GLY A 124 -10.77 -6.77 28.91
CA GLY A 124 -11.11 -5.77 27.90
C GLY A 124 -12.04 -6.28 26.79
N ASP A 125 -12.02 -5.55 25.67
CA ASP A 125 -12.65 -5.98 24.43
C ASP A 125 -11.71 -6.98 23.76
N ALA A 126 -12.13 -8.24 23.72
CA ALA A 126 -11.23 -9.35 23.48
C ALA A 126 -11.53 -10.10 22.20
N GLY A 127 -10.49 -10.68 21.60
CA GLY A 127 -10.60 -11.57 20.47
C GLY A 127 -9.54 -12.66 20.47
N SER A 128 -9.64 -13.53 19.46
CA SER A 128 -8.59 -14.50 19.15
C SER A 128 -8.27 -14.52 17.68
N LEU A 129 -6.98 -14.36 17.39
CA LEU A 129 -6.41 -14.36 16.05
C LEU A 129 -5.63 -15.65 15.82
N GLU A 130 -6.06 -16.40 14.81
CA GLU A 130 -5.30 -17.51 14.23
C GLU A 130 -4.46 -16.96 13.06
N PHE A 131 -3.15 -17.12 13.14
CA PHE A 131 -2.23 -16.65 12.11
C PHE A 131 -1.07 -17.62 11.91
N SER A 132 -0.44 -17.53 10.73
CA SER A 132 0.77 -18.28 10.44
C SER A 132 1.88 -17.41 9.83
N LEU A 133 3.11 -17.86 10.04
CA LEU A 133 4.32 -17.28 9.49
C LEU A 133 4.92 -18.30 8.53
N ALA A 134 5.10 -17.92 7.27
CA ALA A 134 5.68 -18.77 6.24
C ALA A 134 6.93 -18.11 5.62
N PRO A 135 8.01 -18.85 5.37
CA PRO A 135 9.19 -18.32 4.71
C PRO A 135 8.86 -17.87 3.28
N LEU A 136 9.40 -16.72 2.88
CA LEU A 136 9.33 -16.22 1.50
C LEU A 136 10.74 -16.19 0.91
N ASP A 137 10.97 -16.96 -0.15
CA ASP A 137 12.24 -16.95 -0.88
C ASP A 137 12.27 -15.77 -1.85
N TYR A 138 12.78 -14.62 -1.40
CA TYR A 138 12.93 -13.42 -2.23
C TYR A 138 13.89 -13.65 -3.39
N LEU A 139 14.93 -14.47 -3.21
CA LEU A 139 15.94 -14.76 -4.24
C LEU A 139 15.38 -15.63 -5.37
N GLY A 140 14.54 -16.61 -5.02
CA GLY A 140 13.90 -17.53 -5.97
C GLY A 140 12.60 -16.99 -6.59
N LEU A 141 12.10 -15.85 -6.10
CA LEU A 141 10.87 -15.25 -6.57
C LEU A 141 11.04 -14.76 -8.02
N THR A 142 10.25 -15.37 -8.91
CA THR A 142 10.24 -15.03 -10.35
C THR A 142 8.84 -14.66 -10.85
N ARG A 143 7.88 -14.69 -9.94
CA ARG A 143 6.46 -14.54 -10.20
C ARG A 143 5.81 -13.92 -8.99
N ILE A 144 5.10 -12.83 -9.23
CA ILE A 144 4.44 -12.05 -8.20
C ILE A 144 2.96 -12.00 -8.55
N ASP A 145 2.15 -12.64 -7.71
CA ASP A 145 0.70 -12.63 -7.86
C ASP A 145 0.11 -11.45 -7.08
N TYR A 146 -0.73 -10.69 -7.77
CA TYR A 146 -1.55 -9.64 -7.18
C TYR A 146 -3.03 -9.95 -7.37
N ALA A 147 -3.82 -9.51 -6.41
CA ALA A 147 -5.26 -9.60 -6.41
C ALA A 147 -5.84 -8.29 -5.89
N TRP A 148 -6.92 -7.83 -6.51
CA TRP A 148 -7.61 -6.61 -6.12
C TRP A 148 -9.07 -6.68 -6.56
N THR A 149 -9.86 -5.66 -6.23
CA THR A 149 -11.24 -5.53 -6.70
C THR A 149 -11.44 -4.29 -7.56
N PHE A 150 -12.34 -4.42 -8.54
CA PHE A 150 -12.72 -3.31 -9.40
C PHE A 150 -14.17 -3.51 -9.87
N GLY A 151 -15.03 -2.53 -9.62
CA GLY A 151 -16.45 -2.61 -9.95
C GLY A 151 -17.16 -3.79 -9.28
N GLY A 152 -16.77 -4.13 -8.04
CA GLY A 152 -17.26 -5.29 -7.30
C GLY A 152 -16.81 -6.66 -7.84
N ALA A 153 -15.92 -6.70 -8.84
CA ALA A 153 -15.37 -7.93 -9.40
C ALA A 153 -13.94 -8.18 -8.91
N TYR A 154 -13.64 -9.43 -8.56
CA TYR A 154 -12.28 -9.87 -8.21
C TYR A 154 -11.39 -9.90 -9.45
N GLN A 155 -10.22 -9.29 -9.33
CA GLN A 155 -9.19 -9.18 -10.35
C GLN A 155 -7.91 -9.88 -9.88
N SER A 156 -7.11 -10.32 -10.84
CA SER A 156 -5.76 -10.82 -10.55
C SER A 156 -4.82 -10.59 -11.72
N ILE A 157 -3.55 -10.44 -11.41
CA ILE A 157 -2.46 -10.34 -12.38
C ILE A 157 -1.25 -11.08 -11.82
N GLN A 158 -0.52 -11.71 -12.73
CA GLN A 158 0.73 -12.36 -12.43
C GLN A 158 1.82 -11.56 -13.14
N ILE A 159 2.75 -11.00 -12.37
CA ILE A 159 3.88 -10.23 -12.87
C ILE A 159 5.10 -11.14 -12.85
N ASP A 160 5.67 -11.37 -14.03
CA ASP A 160 6.92 -12.12 -14.18
C ASP A 160 8.09 -11.15 -14.14
N THR A 161 9.00 -11.33 -13.18
CA THR A 161 10.23 -10.53 -13.01
C THR A 161 11.31 -11.39 -12.38
N THR A 162 12.53 -10.88 -12.19
CA THR A 162 13.61 -11.62 -11.52
C THR A 162 14.18 -10.84 -10.36
N TYR A 163 14.74 -11.56 -9.38
CA TYR A 163 15.52 -10.93 -8.31
C TYR A 163 16.70 -10.08 -8.84
N ALA A 164 17.23 -10.38 -10.02
CA ALA A 164 18.28 -9.58 -10.64
C ALA A 164 17.76 -8.20 -11.10
N ASP A 165 16.55 -8.14 -11.63
CA ASP A 165 15.91 -6.89 -12.05
C ASP A 165 15.53 -6.05 -10.82
N TYR A 166 14.98 -6.69 -9.78
CA TYR A 166 14.75 -6.05 -8.48
C TYR A 166 16.04 -5.47 -7.87
N LEU A 167 17.11 -6.28 -7.80
CA LEU A 167 18.40 -5.83 -7.28
C LEU A 167 19.01 -4.70 -8.10
N MET A 168 18.72 -4.60 -9.40
CA MET A 168 19.21 -3.49 -10.22
C MET A 168 18.71 -2.17 -9.64
N TYR A 169 17.42 -2.08 -9.33
CA TYR A 169 16.80 -0.89 -8.74
C TYR A 169 17.21 -0.69 -7.29
N ARG A 170 17.21 -1.74 -6.46
CA ARG A 170 17.64 -1.67 -5.04
C ARG A 170 19.07 -1.19 -4.85
N ASN A 171 19.93 -1.36 -5.85
CA ASN A 171 21.32 -0.85 -5.84
C ASN A 171 21.48 0.56 -6.45
N MET A 172 20.41 1.18 -6.95
CA MET A 172 20.43 2.57 -7.38
C MET A 172 20.43 3.51 -6.16
N ASN A 173 20.49 4.82 -6.41
CA ASN A 173 20.50 5.80 -5.33
C ASN A 173 19.07 6.19 -4.95
N HIS A 174 18.67 5.84 -3.73
CA HIS A 174 17.37 6.20 -3.16
C HIS A 174 17.40 7.51 -2.36
N ALA A 175 18.57 8.15 -2.21
CA ALA A 175 18.69 9.32 -1.36
C ALA A 175 18.05 10.57 -1.98
N ILE A 176 17.16 11.21 -1.21
CA ILE A 176 16.60 12.53 -1.49
C ILE A 176 17.40 13.61 -0.73
N ASP A 177 17.99 14.55 -1.45
CA ASP A 177 18.80 15.63 -0.86
C ASP A 177 17.97 16.90 -0.66
N TRP A 178 17.50 17.08 0.58
CA TRP A 178 16.78 18.26 1.04
C TRP A 178 17.69 19.44 1.42
N THR A 179 19.02 19.31 1.37
CA THR A 179 19.98 20.31 1.93
C THR A 179 19.78 21.73 1.40
N TYR A 180 19.33 21.88 0.16
CA TYR A 180 19.13 23.17 -0.50
C TYR A 180 17.69 23.43 -0.95
N ALA A 181 16.75 22.55 -0.60
CA ALA A 181 15.35 22.73 -0.93
C ALA A 181 14.69 23.72 0.04
N SER A 182 13.95 24.69 -0.48
CA SER A 182 13.13 25.63 0.31
C SER A 182 11.64 25.42 0.10
N THR A 183 11.26 24.75 -0.98
CA THR A 183 9.89 24.46 -1.41
C THR A 183 9.82 23.08 -2.05
N ASN A 184 8.62 22.52 -2.16
CA ASN A 184 8.39 21.27 -2.88
C ASN A 184 8.83 21.34 -4.35
N ALA A 185 8.82 22.53 -4.96
CA ALA A 185 9.29 22.72 -6.34
C ALA A 185 10.81 22.50 -6.50
N ASP A 186 11.59 22.67 -5.42
CA ASP A 186 13.05 22.45 -5.44
C ASP A 186 13.40 20.95 -5.37
N ILE A 187 12.52 20.14 -4.76
CA ILE A 187 12.78 18.72 -4.47
C ILE A 187 12.06 17.76 -5.41
N ILE A 188 10.89 18.13 -5.94
CA ILE A 188 10.05 17.23 -6.73
C ILE A 188 10.75 16.54 -7.90
N PRO A 189 11.75 17.14 -8.59
CA PRO A 189 12.47 16.41 -9.65
C PRO A 189 13.23 15.18 -9.14
N GLN A 190 13.65 15.15 -7.87
CA GLN A 190 14.33 14.00 -7.27
C GLN A 190 13.36 12.83 -7.06
N TYR A 191 12.14 13.11 -6.57
CA TYR A 191 11.08 12.10 -6.43
C TYR A 191 10.55 11.63 -7.80
N ALA A 192 10.33 12.54 -8.73
CA ALA A 192 9.82 12.22 -10.06
C ALA A 192 10.77 11.27 -10.83
N ALA A 193 12.08 11.33 -10.56
CA ALA A 193 13.09 10.48 -11.19
C ALA A 193 12.97 8.98 -10.88
N PHE A 194 12.15 8.59 -9.90
CA PHE A 194 11.83 7.18 -9.61
C PHE A 194 10.82 6.59 -10.61
N SER A 195 10.08 7.44 -11.33
CA SER A 195 9.18 6.97 -12.38
C SER A 195 10.00 6.37 -13.54
N THR A 196 9.67 5.14 -13.92
CA THR A 196 10.40 4.34 -14.92
C THR A 196 9.45 3.73 -15.96
N PRO A 197 8.72 4.55 -16.74
CA PRO A 197 7.78 4.07 -17.75
C PRO A 197 8.45 3.25 -18.87
N ASP A 198 9.77 3.36 -19.02
CA ASP A 198 10.49 2.60 -20.02
C ASP A 198 10.89 1.18 -19.60
N ASP A 199 10.73 0.83 -18.32
CA ASP A 199 11.09 -0.50 -17.79
C ASP A 199 10.28 -1.62 -18.47
N PRO A 200 10.92 -2.72 -18.92
CA PRO A 200 10.23 -3.81 -19.61
C PRO A 200 9.13 -4.50 -18.77
N THR A 201 9.33 -4.64 -17.46
CA THR A 201 8.35 -5.26 -16.55
C THR A 201 7.16 -4.33 -16.35
N ILE A 202 7.41 -3.03 -16.16
CA ILE A 202 6.35 -2.02 -16.04
C ILE A 202 5.52 -1.95 -17.32
N LYS A 203 6.16 -1.90 -18.49
CA LYS A 203 5.46 -1.95 -19.79
C LYS A 203 4.61 -3.20 -19.95
N ALA A 204 5.16 -4.38 -19.64
CA ALA A 204 4.43 -5.63 -19.74
C ALA A 204 3.23 -5.67 -18.78
N THR A 205 3.41 -5.18 -17.56
CA THR A 205 2.35 -5.09 -16.54
C THR A 205 1.25 -4.14 -16.99
N ALA A 206 1.59 -2.94 -17.46
CA ALA A 206 0.64 -1.95 -17.96
C ALA A 206 -0.19 -2.51 -19.14
N GLU A 207 0.47 -3.14 -20.10
CA GLU A 207 -0.18 -3.76 -21.26
C GLU A 207 -1.14 -4.89 -20.86
N GLN A 208 -0.78 -5.68 -19.84
CA GLN A 208 -1.62 -6.73 -19.31
C GLN A 208 -2.82 -6.16 -18.55
N LEU A 209 -2.64 -5.12 -17.73
CA LEU A 209 -3.74 -4.41 -17.06
C LEU A 209 -4.74 -3.85 -18.09
N ARG A 210 -4.24 -3.16 -19.13
CA ARG A 210 -5.08 -2.66 -20.24
C ARG A 210 -5.84 -3.80 -20.93
N SER A 211 -5.15 -4.90 -21.22
CA SER A 211 -5.77 -6.07 -21.86
C SER A 211 -6.86 -6.71 -21.00
N ASN A 212 -6.63 -6.82 -19.68
CA ASN A 212 -7.59 -7.36 -18.72
C ASN A 212 -8.83 -6.47 -18.59
N ALA A 213 -8.64 -5.14 -18.57
CA ALA A 213 -9.73 -4.17 -18.57
C ALA A 213 -10.59 -4.31 -19.84
N ILE A 214 -9.96 -4.27 -21.03
CA ILE A 214 -10.66 -4.40 -22.32
C ILE A 214 -11.43 -5.72 -22.42
N ALA A 215 -10.86 -6.83 -21.94
CA ALA A 215 -11.51 -8.13 -21.93
C ALA A 215 -12.82 -8.16 -21.11
N GLN A 216 -12.95 -7.25 -20.14
CA GLN A 216 -14.13 -7.10 -19.29
C GLN A 216 -15.11 -6.01 -19.80
N GLY A 217 -14.79 -5.36 -20.91
CA GLY A 217 -15.63 -4.33 -21.51
C GLY A 217 -15.29 -2.88 -21.08
N TYR A 218 -14.25 -2.70 -20.27
CA TYR A 218 -13.68 -1.40 -19.92
C TYR A 218 -12.78 -0.94 -21.08
N THR A 219 -13.27 -0.02 -21.91
CA THR A 219 -12.64 0.29 -23.21
C THR A 219 -12.36 1.76 -23.46
N SER A 220 -12.90 2.66 -22.65
CA SER A 220 -12.53 4.07 -22.72
C SER A 220 -11.23 4.32 -21.97
N ASP A 221 -10.51 5.39 -22.33
CA ASP A 221 -9.27 5.78 -21.65
C ASP A 221 -9.47 5.94 -20.14
N LEU A 222 -10.57 6.59 -19.74
CA LEU A 222 -10.93 6.73 -18.34
C LEU A 222 -11.15 5.36 -17.65
N ASP A 223 -11.75 4.38 -18.33
CA ASP A 223 -11.92 3.05 -17.74
C ASP A 223 -10.57 2.35 -17.54
N ILE A 224 -9.64 2.47 -18.50
CA ILE A 224 -8.30 1.90 -18.39
C ILE A 224 -7.53 2.56 -17.24
N LEU A 225 -7.54 3.89 -17.17
CA LEU A 225 -6.89 4.63 -16.10
C LEU A 225 -7.45 4.29 -14.72
N ARG A 226 -8.77 4.11 -14.60
CA ARG A 226 -9.43 3.65 -13.36
C ARG A 226 -9.06 2.22 -13.00
N PHE A 227 -8.94 1.33 -13.99
CA PHE A 227 -8.53 -0.06 -13.76
C PHE A 227 -7.08 -0.15 -13.25
N VAL A 228 -6.18 0.65 -13.83
CA VAL A 228 -4.79 0.80 -13.35
C VAL A 228 -4.75 1.44 -11.96
N TYR A 229 -5.56 2.48 -11.73
CA TYR A 229 -5.68 3.12 -10.42
C TYR A 229 -6.10 2.11 -9.35
N ALA A 230 -7.15 1.33 -9.61
CA ALA A 230 -7.63 0.31 -8.69
C ALA A 230 -6.57 -0.74 -8.35
N PHE A 231 -5.77 -1.15 -9.34
CA PHE A 231 -4.65 -2.06 -9.10
C PHE A 231 -3.62 -1.45 -8.15
N VAL A 232 -3.16 -0.21 -8.42
CA VAL A 232 -2.12 0.45 -7.62
C VAL A 232 -2.62 0.81 -6.21
N GLY A 233 -3.82 1.40 -6.11
CA GLY A 233 -4.42 1.84 -4.84
C GLY A 233 -4.88 0.74 -3.91
N GLN A 234 -4.73 -0.54 -4.30
CA GLN A 234 -4.94 -1.70 -3.42
C GLN A 234 -3.63 -2.44 -3.12
N ILE A 235 -2.47 -1.92 -3.54
CA ILE A 235 -1.18 -2.39 -3.03
C ILE A 235 -1.02 -1.85 -1.60
N GLN A 236 -0.48 -2.68 -0.71
CA GLN A 236 -0.42 -2.36 0.72
C GLN A 236 0.37 -1.07 0.98
N TYR A 237 -0.25 -0.11 1.66
CA TYR A 237 0.46 1.08 2.14
C TYR A 237 1.38 0.71 3.30
N ALA A 238 2.65 1.09 3.22
CA ALA A 238 3.64 0.93 4.29
C ALA A 238 4.69 2.02 4.21
N TYR A 239 4.94 2.72 5.31
CA TYR A 239 5.97 3.76 5.37
C TYR A 239 7.37 3.18 5.16
N ASP A 240 8.28 4.00 4.63
CA ASP A 240 9.67 3.61 4.45
C ASP A 240 10.34 3.10 5.71
N ILE A 241 10.11 3.78 6.83
CA ILE A 241 10.75 3.42 8.10
C ILE A 241 10.35 2.01 8.54
N ASP A 242 9.14 1.57 8.19
CA ASP A 242 8.57 0.28 8.54
C ASP A 242 9.07 -0.86 7.65
N THR A 243 9.66 -0.53 6.49
CA THR A 243 10.05 -1.51 5.47
C THR A 243 11.54 -1.50 5.11
N THR A 244 12.27 -0.42 5.38
CA THR A 244 13.64 -0.21 4.88
C THR A 244 14.65 0.23 5.95
N ASN A 245 14.20 0.54 7.18
CA ASN A 245 14.96 1.21 8.25
C ASN A 245 15.42 2.66 7.95
N PHE A 246 14.99 3.25 6.82
CA PHE A 246 15.24 4.65 6.50
C PHE A 246 13.98 5.47 6.71
N SER A 247 14.12 6.72 7.13
CA SER A 247 12.98 7.63 7.26
C SER A 247 12.43 8.14 5.92
N GLU A 248 13.14 7.85 4.84
CA GLU A 248 12.90 8.32 3.47
C GLU A 248 13.73 7.42 2.52
N TYR A 249 13.05 6.68 1.65
CA TYR A 249 13.54 5.69 0.71
C TYR A 249 12.52 5.49 -0.44
N PRO A 250 12.39 6.45 -1.38
CA PRO A 250 11.48 6.28 -2.50
C PRO A 250 11.88 5.05 -3.32
N LYS A 251 10.97 4.10 -3.47
CA LYS A 251 11.16 2.88 -4.24
C LYS A 251 10.92 3.14 -5.71
N TYR A 252 11.70 2.46 -6.55
CA TYR A 252 11.34 2.37 -7.96
C TYR A 252 10.06 1.51 -8.12
N PRO A 253 9.25 1.74 -9.17
CA PRO A 253 8.05 0.98 -9.48
C PRO A 253 8.23 -0.54 -9.40
N LEU A 254 9.37 -1.07 -9.89
CA LEU A 254 9.64 -2.50 -9.81
C LEU A 254 9.91 -2.98 -8.38
N GLU A 255 10.51 -2.15 -7.52
CA GLU A 255 10.70 -2.48 -6.10
C GLU A 255 9.37 -2.53 -5.35
N MET A 256 8.49 -1.54 -5.54
CA MET A 256 7.15 -1.56 -4.96
C MET A 256 6.35 -2.80 -5.43
N LEU A 257 6.48 -3.18 -6.70
CA LEU A 257 5.89 -4.42 -7.21
C LEU A 257 6.53 -5.68 -6.61
N TYR A 258 7.83 -5.68 -6.34
CA TYR A 258 8.53 -6.82 -5.77
C TYR A 258 8.23 -7.02 -4.29
N ASP A 259 8.23 -5.92 -3.54
CA ASP A 259 8.01 -5.90 -2.10
C ASP A 259 6.52 -5.95 -1.73
N ARG A 260 5.63 -5.64 -2.69
CA ARG A 260 4.16 -5.61 -2.53
C ARG A 260 3.67 -4.56 -1.53
N SER A 261 4.48 -3.54 -1.28
CA SER A 261 4.13 -2.41 -0.45
C SER A 261 4.97 -1.17 -0.78
N GLY A 262 4.43 -0.01 -0.44
CA GLY A 262 5.08 1.29 -0.54
C GLY A 262 4.19 2.37 0.06
N ASP A 263 4.67 3.59 0.13
CA ASP A 263 3.91 4.74 0.59
C ASP A 263 3.53 5.69 -0.57
N CYS A 264 3.40 6.99 -0.30
CA CYS A 264 2.73 7.91 -1.21
C CYS A 264 3.51 8.17 -2.50
N GLU A 265 4.83 8.34 -2.41
CA GLU A 265 5.71 8.56 -3.54
C GLU A 265 5.95 7.29 -4.35
N ASP A 266 6.06 6.14 -3.68
CA ASP A 266 6.20 4.82 -4.31
C ASP A 266 5.00 4.53 -5.21
N SER A 267 3.81 4.71 -4.63
CA SER A 267 2.54 4.51 -5.31
C SER A 267 2.37 5.50 -6.47
N SER A 268 2.74 6.76 -6.27
CA SER A 268 2.71 7.77 -7.31
C SER A 268 3.60 7.38 -8.49
N ALA A 269 4.85 7.01 -8.22
CA ALA A 269 5.82 6.61 -9.24
C ALA A 269 5.35 5.36 -9.99
N LEU A 270 4.77 4.36 -9.31
CA LEU A 270 4.22 3.18 -9.96
C LEU A 270 3.04 3.52 -10.87
N TYR A 271 2.05 4.29 -10.38
CA TYR A 271 0.91 4.68 -11.18
C TYR A 271 1.33 5.47 -12.42
N ILE A 272 2.17 6.50 -12.25
CA ILE A 272 2.69 7.32 -13.36
C ILE A 272 3.39 6.43 -14.38
N SER A 273 4.30 5.56 -13.93
CA SER A 273 5.07 4.71 -14.83
C SER A 273 4.18 3.74 -15.64
N LEU A 274 3.12 3.20 -15.03
CA LEU A 274 2.17 2.32 -15.70
C LEU A 274 1.35 3.07 -16.75
N VAL A 275 0.82 4.26 -16.45
CA VAL A 275 -0.04 4.99 -17.39
C VAL A 275 0.75 5.65 -18.52
N GLU A 276 1.96 6.17 -18.23
CA GLU A 276 2.90 6.68 -19.22
C GLU A 276 3.36 5.58 -20.18
N SER A 277 3.59 4.36 -19.67
CA SER A 277 3.88 3.20 -20.53
C SER A 277 2.78 2.91 -21.56
N LEU A 278 1.54 3.29 -21.27
CA LEU A 278 0.39 3.12 -22.17
C LEU A 278 0.20 4.32 -23.12
N GLY A 279 0.99 5.39 -22.96
CA GLY A 279 0.94 6.62 -23.73
C GLY A 279 -0.02 7.67 -23.19
N TYR A 280 -0.38 7.61 -21.90
CA TYR A 280 -1.13 8.67 -21.22
C TYR A 280 -0.16 9.62 -20.51
N ASP A 281 -0.33 10.92 -20.69
CA ASP A 281 0.44 11.92 -19.94
C ASP A 281 0.06 11.91 -18.45
N ALA A 282 1.05 11.80 -17.57
CA ALA A 282 0.92 11.87 -16.13
C ALA A 282 2.09 12.64 -15.49
N GLY A 283 1.87 13.10 -14.27
CA GLY A 283 2.89 13.83 -13.53
C GLY A 283 2.79 13.56 -12.04
N LEU A 284 3.86 13.91 -11.35
CA LEU A 284 3.94 13.87 -9.90
C LEU A 284 3.51 15.21 -9.32
N MET A 285 2.79 15.16 -8.21
CA MET A 285 2.55 16.30 -7.34
C MET A 285 3.14 16.02 -5.96
N LEU A 286 3.69 17.06 -5.33
CA LEU A 286 4.04 17.08 -3.91
C LEU A 286 3.34 18.24 -3.23
N GLY A 287 2.90 18.05 -1.99
CA GLY A 287 2.26 19.10 -1.22
C GLY A 287 2.16 18.79 0.26
N SER A 288 1.51 19.70 0.98
CA SER A 288 1.07 19.45 2.35
C SER A 288 -0.44 19.25 2.38
N VAL A 289 -0.90 18.27 3.15
CA VAL A 289 -2.32 17.88 3.25
C VAL A 289 -2.80 17.82 4.70
N LYS A 290 -4.11 17.92 4.88
CA LYS A 290 -4.86 17.66 6.12
C LYS A 290 -6.03 16.73 5.80
N ALA A 291 -6.24 15.69 6.60
CA ALA A 291 -7.43 14.84 6.46
C ALA A 291 -8.67 15.49 7.09
N ASP A 292 -8.50 16.21 8.21
CA ASP A 292 -9.55 17.01 8.87
C ASP A 292 -9.08 18.45 9.23
N GLU A 293 -10.01 19.31 9.64
CA GLU A 293 -9.74 20.67 10.12
C GLU A 293 -8.73 20.69 11.27
N ASP A 294 -8.87 19.73 12.19
CA ASP A 294 -8.09 19.65 13.44
C ASP A 294 -6.74 18.92 13.29
N ASP A 295 -6.47 18.26 12.16
CA ASP A 295 -5.24 17.50 11.95
C ASP A 295 -3.99 18.38 11.76
N GLU A 296 -2.82 17.81 12.04
CA GLU A 296 -1.55 18.44 11.68
C GLU A 296 -1.28 18.31 10.16
N TRP A 297 -0.46 19.21 9.62
CA TRP A 297 -0.07 19.15 8.21
C TRP A 297 0.92 18.01 8.00
N GLY A 298 0.58 17.08 7.12
CA GLY A 298 1.49 16.03 6.61
C GLY A 298 2.01 16.37 5.22
N GLY A 299 3.21 15.90 4.88
CA GLY A 299 3.66 15.84 3.49
C GLY A 299 2.92 14.73 2.75
N HIS A 300 2.61 14.93 1.47
CA HIS A 300 1.97 13.92 0.62
C HIS A 300 2.47 14.02 -0.81
N ALA A 301 2.56 12.88 -1.47
CA ALA A 301 2.80 12.75 -2.90
C ALA A 301 1.58 12.10 -3.55
N TRP A 302 1.18 12.63 -4.70
CA TRP A 302 0.09 12.03 -5.48
C TRP A 302 0.36 12.17 -6.98
N PRO A 303 -0.06 11.19 -7.79
CA PRO A 303 -0.02 11.34 -9.22
C PRO A 303 -1.19 12.18 -9.73
N VAL A 304 -0.97 12.80 -10.88
CA VAL A 304 -2.02 13.42 -11.67
C VAL A 304 -1.96 12.90 -13.10
N VAL A 305 -3.10 12.69 -13.76
CA VAL A 305 -3.16 12.11 -15.11
C VAL A 305 -4.04 12.93 -16.04
N ALA A 306 -3.59 13.12 -17.28
CA ALA A 306 -4.35 13.82 -18.29
C ALA A 306 -5.54 12.98 -18.77
N VAL A 307 -6.74 13.54 -18.66
CA VAL A 307 -7.97 12.87 -19.11
C VAL A 307 -8.80 13.84 -19.94
N GLU A 308 -9.21 13.43 -21.14
CA GLU A 308 -10.13 14.23 -21.95
C GLU A 308 -11.56 14.19 -21.40
N ASN A 309 -12.25 15.34 -21.44
CA ASN A 309 -13.67 15.47 -21.10
C ASN A 309 -14.04 14.97 -19.68
N HIS A 310 -13.12 15.04 -18.74
CA HIS A 310 -13.35 14.65 -17.35
C HIS A 310 -13.63 15.86 -16.44
N SER A 311 -14.05 15.64 -15.21
CA SER A 311 -14.30 16.70 -14.23
C SER A 311 -13.87 16.26 -12.85
N GLY A 312 -13.36 17.18 -12.05
CA GLY A 312 -12.89 16.91 -10.69
C GLY A 312 -11.84 17.92 -10.28
N TRP A 313 -11.15 17.62 -9.19
CA TRP A 313 -9.93 18.31 -8.81
C TRP A 313 -8.84 18.05 -9.87
N SER A 314 -8.26 19.13 -10.37
CA SER A 314 -7.30 19.07 -11.46
C SER A 314 -6.41 20.30 -11.48
N ILE A 315 -5.24 20.17 -12.09
CA ILE A 315 -4.34 21.27 -12.44
C ILE A 315 -4.19 21.39 -13.96
N GLY A 316 -3.83 22.58 -14.43
CA GLY A 316 -3.49 22.78 -15.83
C GLY A 316 -2.06 22.32 -16.12
N GLY A 317 -1.84 21.72 -17.29
CA GLY A 317 -0.50 21.40 -17.76
C GLY A 317 0.39 22.65 -17.93
N MET A 318 1.70 22.43 -18.03
CA MET A 318 2.69 23.49 -18.22
C MET A 318 3.33 23.40 -19.62
N GLY A 319 4.07 24.44 -20.00
CA GLY A 319 4.86 24.46 -21.24
C GLY A 319 4.04 24.16 -22.50
N ASP A 320 4.52 23.19 -23.29
CA ASP A 320 3.90 22.73 -24.53
C ASP A 320 2.61 21.93 -24.30
N LYS A 321 2.38 21.44 -23.06
CA LYS A 321 1.18 20.70 -22.62
C LYS A 321 0.16 21.58 -21.90
N ASN A 322 0.21 22.91 -22.05
CA ASN A 322 -0.71 23.86 -21.40
C ASN A 322 -2.21 23.68 -21.76
N ASN A 323 -2.50 22.92 -22.82
CA ASN A 323 -3.84 22.57 -23.25
C ASN A 323 -4.38 21.31 -22.55
N LEU A 324 -3.54 20.58 -21.81
CA LEU A 324 -3.93 19.40 -21.05
C LEU A 324 -4.40 19.80 -19.64
N THR A 325 -5.32 19.00 -19.11
CA THR A 325 -5.80 19.09 -17.73
C THR A 325 -5.49 17.78 -17.04
N TYR A 326 -4.74 17.85 -15.94
CA TYR A 326 -4.30 16.68 -15.18
C TYR A 326 -5.16 16.55 -13.92
N TYR A 327 -5.78 15.40 -13.73
CA TYR A 327 -6.72 15.14 -12.64
C TYR A 327 -6.02 14.39 -11.51
N PHE A 328 -6.40 14.73 -10.27
CA PHE A 328 -5.92 14.07 -9.05
C PHE A 328 -6.16 12.55 -9.09
N VAL A 329 -5.23 11.77 -8.55
CA VAL A 329 -5.44 10.35 -8.30
C VAL A 329 -4.90 10.04 -6.90
N GLU A 330 -5.74 9.58 -5.97
CA GLU A 330 -5.27 9.14 -4.64
C GLU A 330 -4.67 7.74 -4.77
N SER A 331 -3.47 7.58 -5.31
CA SER A 331 -2.94 6.25 -5.61
C SER A 331 -2.62 5.42 -4.36
N THR A 332 -2.67 5.99 -3.16
CA THR A 332 -2.40 5.27 -1.90
C THR A 332 -3.58 4.42 -1.41
N ALA A 333 -4.78 4.66 -1.94
CA ALA A 333 -5.97 3.93 -1.56
C ALA A 333 -7.02 3.93 -2.67
N TYR A 334 -7.77 2.84 -2.79
CA TYR A 334 -8.86 2.71 -3.75
C TYR A 334 -10.09 2.07 -3.12
N GLY A 335 -11.26 2.62 -3.45
CA GLY A 335 -12.55 2.01 -3.18
C GLY A 335 -13.59 2.40 -4.22
N ASP A 336 -14.37 1.41 -4.66
CA ASP A 336 -15.38 1.56 -5.72
C ASP A 336 -16.42 2.67 -5.44
N ASP A 337 -16.71 2.93 -4.17
CA ASP A 337 -17.82 3.82 -3.76
C ASP A 337 -17.39 5.23 -3.33
N TRP A 338 -16.12 5.44 -3.01
CA TRP A 338 -15.64 6.69 -2.39
C TRP A 338 -14.44 7.34 -3.07
N SER A 339 -13.75 6.62 -3.97
CA SER A 339 -12.57 7.13 -4.68
C SER A 339 -12.79 7.17 -6.20
N ASP A 340 -12.17 8.12 -6.88
CA ASP A 340 -12.12 8.17 -8.35
C ASP A 340 -11.04 9.17 -8.81
N ILE A 341 -10.66 9.10 -10.08
CA ILE A 341 -9.82 10.11 -10.72
C ILE A 341 -10.54 11.46 -10.65
N GLY A 342 -9.86 12.48 -10.14
CA GLY A 342 -10.40 13.83 -9.92
C GLY A 342 -11.15 13.99 -8.60
N VAL A 343 -11.19 12.97 -7.72
CA VAL A 343 -11.74 13.11 -6.36
C VAL A 343 -10.60 13.41 -5.40
N ASN A 344 -10.63 14.59 -4.77
CA ASN A 344 -9.71 14.95 -3.71
C ASN A 344 -10.28 14.48 -2.34
N PRO A 345 -9.62 13.56 -1.62
CA PRO A 345 -10.08 13.11 -0.30
C PRO A 345 -9.66 14.06 0.84
N TRP A 346 -8.73 14.98 0.59
CA TRP A 346 -8.14 15.85 1.62
C TRP A 346 -9.02 17.07 1.93
N TYR A 347 -9.15 17.39 3.22
CA TYR A 347 -9.85 18.59 3.68
C TYR A 347 -9.17 19.86 3.15
N GLU A 348 -7.84 19.91 3.20
CA GLU A 348 -7.05 21.04 2.73
C GLU A 348 -5.73 20.59 2.09
N ILE A 349 -5.32 21.25 1.00
CA ILE A 349 -4.04 21.05 0.31
C ILE A 349 -3.36 22.41 0.15
N LYS A 350 -2.04 22.47 0.33
CA LYS A 350 -1.22 23.66 0.04
C LYS A 350 0.23 23.30 -0.33
N ASP A 351 1.01 24.33 -0.63
CA ASP A 351 2.45 24.24 -0.91
C ASP A 351 2.77 23.25 -2.06
N GLU A 352 1.87 23.22 -3.04
CA GLU A 352 1.88 22.27 -4.14
C GLU A 352 3.00 22.53 -5.14
N ALA A 353 3.62 21.45 -5.61
CA ALA A 353 4.54 21.44 -6.74
C ALA A 353 4.11 20.36 -7.74
N PHE A 354 4.28 20.66 -9.03
CA PHE A 354 3.97 19.77 -10.14
C PHE A 354 5.23 19.45 -10.93
N PHE A 355 5.39 18.21 -11.35
CA PHE A 355 6.44 17.76 -12.26
C PHE A 355 5.85 16.79 -13.29
N ASP A 356 5.95 17.14 -14.57
CA ASP A 356 5.60 16.25 -15.69
C ASP A 356 6.76 15.28 -15.95
N VAL A 357 6.51 13.98 -15.89
CA VAL A 357 7.58 12.96 -15.92
C VAL A 357 8.21 12.81 -17.30
N GLU A 358 7.55 13.29 -18.37
CA GLU A 358 8.08 13.25 -19.73
C GLU A 358 8.87 14.52 -20.15
N GLU A 359 9.00 15.54 -19.30
CA GLU A 359 9.56 16.86 -19.68
C GLU A 359 11.10 16.92 -19.85
#